data_AF-A0A9Q4BXG5-F1
#
_entry.id   AF-A0A9Q4BXG5-F1
#
_cell.length_a   1.000
_cell.length_b   1.000
_cell.length_c   1.000
_cell.angle_alpha   90.00
_cell.angle_beta   90.00
_cell.angle_gamma   90.00
#
_symmetry.space_group_name_H-M   'P 1'
#
loop_
_entity.id
_entity.type
_entity.pdbx_description
1 polymer ?
#
loop_
_entity_poly.entity_id
_entity_poly.type
_entity_poly.pdbx_seq_one_letter_code
_entity_poly.pdbx_strand_id
1 'polypeptide(L)'
;MKNVIIAILILLIFMPIALCNVSPTGSNDQKQINAAIGSGGKTVILNPGIYKISAPIVLKSGTVLKGSGDSTVIYASGSVCNSESSPAYIYGYNVKNVEISSLQFQSSARGTGDGGHGDARNAIKLKSVTGAKIHDILFKYYLYCDGVRCSSSSNINIYNCRIQSGHDGVCLYRCVNSKVYNCDVQVRTNTGTRIDGCSNIEIYRNTYYGTYGSGWCMLEAESKLSNVNVHNNILGPYRGSSGSYAVAPVHASGSMSVHDNVLIGGNKIGFGSAKNNIINPSQKSASYWFGRGYGSSFSK
;
A
#
# COMPACT_ATOMS: atom_id res chain seq x y z
N MET A 1 34.25 9.88 -45.49
CA MET A 1 33.77 9.89 -44.09
C MET A 1 32.25 9.81 -44.09
N LYS A 2 31.72 8.81 -43.37
CA LYS A 2 30.42 8.75 -42.69
C LYS A 2 29.14 9.05 -43.49
N ASN A 3 28.25 8.05 -43.58
CA ASN A 3 26.99 8.05 -42.82
C ASN A 3 26.25 6.72 -43.07
N VAL A 4 26.53 5.73 -42.23
CA VAL A 4 25.68 4.53 -42.11
C VAL A 4 24.67 4.85 -41.01
N ILE A 5 23.41 5.07 -41.39
CA ILE A 5 22.30 5.16 -40.45
C ILE A 5 21.90 3.73 -40.10
N ILE A 6 22.29 3.27 -38.90
CA ILE A 6 21.77 2.03 -38.33
C ILE A 6 20.41 2.37 -37.72
N ALA A 7 19.34 1.98 -38.40
CA ALA A 7 18.00 1.99 -37.83
C ALA A 7 17.88 0.81 -36.84
N ILE A 8 17.84 1.11 -35.54
CA ILE A 8 17.51 0.13 -34.51
C ILE A 8 15.99 -0.08 -34.55
N LEU A 9 15.56 -1.13 -35.23
CA LEU A 9 14.20 -1.63 -35.17
C LEU A 9 13.97 -2.25 -33.77
N ILE A 10 13.39 -1.49 -32.85
CA ILE A 10 12.88 -2.05 -31.59
C ILE A 10 11.64 -2.87 -31.93
N LEU A 11 11.84 -4.16 -32.14
CA LEU A 11 10.76 -5.13 -32.29
C LEU A 11 10.05 -5.26 -30.93
N LEU A 12 8.99 -4.46 -30.72
CA LEU A 12 8.04 -4.66 -29.63
C LEU A 12 7.24 -5.93 -29.92
N ILE A 13 7.79 -7.07 -29.53
CA ILE A 13 7.07 -8.34 -29.56
C ILE A 13 5.98 -8.22 -28.48
N PHE A 14 4.76 -7.90 -28.89
CA PHE A 14 3.57 -8.15 -28.08
C PHE A 14 3.41 -9.66 -27.95
N MET A 15 4.09 -10.26 -26.97
CA MET A 15 3.77 -11.64 -26.60
C MET A 15 2.33 -11.64 -26.06
N PRO A 16 1.45 -12.52 -26.56
CA PRO A 16 0.11 -12.64 -26.02
C PRO A 16 0.24 -12.97 -24.54
N ILE A 17 -0.26 -12.06 -23.69
CA ILE A 17 -0.25 -12.26 -22.25
C ILE A 17 -1.18 -13.45 -21.98
N ALA A 18 -0.61 -14.57 -21.55
CA ALA A 18 -1.40 -15.75 -21.22
C ALA A 18 -2.37 -15.38 -20.08
N LEU A 19 -3.65 -15.58 -20.35
CA LEU A 19 -4.74 -15.29 -19.43
C LEU A 19 -5.13 -16.58 -18.71
N CYS A 20 -5.17 -16.54 -17.37
CA CYS A 20 -5.58 -17.69 -16.56
C CYS A 20 -6.69 -17.27 -15.61
N ASN A 21 -7.91 -17.78 -15.83
CA ASN A 21 -9.03 -17.56 -14.92
C ASN A 21 -9.02 -18.61 -13.80
N VAL A 22 -9.21 -18.18 -12.56
CA VAL A 22 -9.24 -19.04 -11.38
C VAL A 22 -10.49 -18.71 -10.58
N SER A 23 -11.28 -19.72 -10.18
CA SER A 23 -12.46 -19.56 -9.32
C SER A 23 -12.19 -20.13 -7.93
N PRO A 24 -12.71 -19.56 -6.84
CA PRO A 24 -12.45 -20.07 -5.50
C PRO A 24 -13.04 -21.47 -5.31
N THR A 25 -12.30 -22.36 -4.66
CA THR A 25 -12.76 -23.70 -4.25
C THR A 25 -13.21 -23.71 -2.78
N GLY A 26 -12.90 -22.65 -2.04
CA GLY A 26 -13.27 -22.51 -0.63
C GLY A 26 -12.26 -23.10 0.36
N SER A 27 -11.13 -23.64 -0.11
CA SER A 27 -10.00 -24.03 0.75
C SER A 27 -8.69 -24.19 -0.04
N ASN A 28 -7.57 -23.81 0.57
CA ASN A 28 -6.23 -23.91 -0.03
C ASN A 28 -6.13 -23.26 -1.42
N ASP A 29 -6.89 -22.18 -1.61
CA ASP A 29 -7.07 -21.52 -2.90
C ASP A 29 -5.77 -20.98 -3.50
N GLN A 30 -4.76 -20.72 -2.67
CA GLN A 30 -3.45 -20.31 -3.16
C GLN A 30 -2.80 -21.37 -4.07
N LYS A 31 -3.15 -22.66 -3.95
CA LYS A 31 -2.52 -23.72 -4.77
C LYS A 31 -2.85 -23.54 -6.24
N GLN A 32 -4.13 -23.33 -6.57
CA GLN A 32 -4.58 -23.09 -7.94
C GLN A 32 -4.14 -21.73 -8.48
N ILE A 33 -4.11 -20.70 -7.62
CA ILE A 33 -3.57 -19.38 -8.01
C ILE A 33 -2.08 -19.49 -8.34
N ASN A 34 -1.29 -20.15 -7.49
CA ASN A 34 0.14 -20.35 -7.71
C ASN A 34 0.41 -21.22 -8.95
N ALA A 35 -0.43 -22.21 -9.23
CA ALA A 35 -0.36 -22.99 -10.45
C ALA A 35 -0.64 -22.13 -11.70
N ALA A 36 -1.63 -21.24 -11.63
CA ALA A 36 -1.94 -20.29 -12.71
C ALA A 36 -0.81 -19.27 -12.93
N ILE A 37 -0.21 -18.76 -11.86
CA ILE A 37 0.98 -17.89 -11.91
C ILE A 37 2.14 -18.64 -12.59
N GLY A 38 2.40 -19.89 -12.18
CA GLY A 38 3.44 -20.74 -12.75
C GLY A 38 4.81 -20.07 -12.70
N SER A 39 5.42 -19.85 -13.86
CA SER A 39 6.73 -19.19 -14.02
C SER A 39 6.67 -17.66 -14.06
N GLY A 40 5.48 -17.04 -14.05
CA GLY A 40 5.31 -15.59 -14.24
C GLY A 40 5.03 -15.19 -15.69
N GLY A 41 5.00 -13.88 -15.94
CA GLY A 41 4.70 -13.30 -17.26
C GLY A 41 3.24 -13.45 -17.72
N LYS A 42 2.30 -13.67 -16.78
CA LYS A 42 0.90 -13.98 -17.07
C LYS A 42 -0.04 -13.03 -16.33
N THR A 43 -1.25 -12.90 -16.88
CA THR A 43 -2.37 -12.31 -16.15
C THR A 43 -3.23 -13.41 -15.56
N VAL A 44 -3.27 -13.48 -14.24
CA VAL A 44 -4.14 -14.37 -13.48
C VAL A 44 -5.36 -13.57 -13.04
N ILE A 45 -6.52 -13.93 -13.58
CA ILE A 45 -7.82 -13.33 -13.23
C ILE A 45 -8.49 -14.20 -12.18
N LEU A 46 -8.79 -13.61 -11.04
CA LEU A 46 -9.59 -14.20 -9.99
C LEU A 46 -11.06 -13.79 -10.20
N ASN A 47 -11.91 -14.78 -10.43
CA ASN A 47 -13.35 -14.58 -10.47
C ASN A 47 -13.90 -14.07 -9.12
N PRO A 48 -15.11 -13.49 -9.08
CA PRO A 48 -15.76 -13.13 -7.82
C PRO A 48 -15.86 -14.32 -6.86
N GLY A 49 -15.67 -14.05 -5.56
CA GLY A 49 -15.84 -15.01 -4.48
C GLY A 49 -14.72 -14.95 -3.43
N ILE A 50 -14.78 -15.85 -2.45
CA ILE A 50 -13.87 -15.86 -1.30
C ILE A 50 -12.83 -16.98 -1.47
N TYR A 51 -11.57 -16.58 -1.64
CA TYR A 51 -10.41 -17.46 -1.73
C TYR A 51 -9.84 -17.66 -0.33
N LYS A 52 -10.03 -18.85 0.25
CA LYS A 52 -9.49 -19.20 1.57
C LYS A 52 -8.10 -19.79 1.39
N ILE A 53 -7.10 -19.03 1.81
CA ILE A 53 -5.70 -19.45 1.68
C ILE A 53 -5.18 -20.10 2.96
N SER A 54 -4.23 -21.02 2.81
CA SER A 54 -3.49 -21.63 3.93
C SER A 54 -1.98 -21.39 3.85
N ALA A 55 -1.51 -20.81 2.76
CA ALA A 55 -0.12 -20.42 2.51
C ALA A 55 -0.09 -19.21 1.56
N PRO A 56 1.07 -18.56 1.36
CA PRO A 56 1.17 -17.42 0.47
C PRO A 56 0.78 -17.73 -1.00
N ILE A 57 0.14 -16.74 -1.63
CA ILE A 57 0.15 -16.58 -3.08
C ILE A 57 1.50 -15.98 -3.45
N VAL A 58 2.33 -16.74 -4.18
CA VAL A 58 3.72 -16.37 -4.47
C VAL A 58 3.82 -15.78 -5.87
N LEU A 59 4.14 -14.50 -5.94
CA LEU A 59 4.31 -13.80 -7.21
C LEU A 59 5.59 -14.21 -7.92
N LYS A 60 5.56 -14.11 -9.25
CA LYS A 60 6.71 -14.22 -10.14
C LYS A 60 6.84 -12.96 -10.98
N SER A 61 7.99 -12.76 -11.59
CA SER A 61 8.21 -11.57 -12.43
C SER A 61 7.20 -11.52 -13.59
N GLY A 62 6.68 -10.34 -13.90
CA GLY A 62 5.68 -10.16 -14.96
C GLY A 62 4.27 -10.64 -14.60
N THR A 63 4.00 -11.06 -13.37
CA THR A 63 2.65 -11.47 -12.94
C THR A 63 1.74 -10.24 -12.78
N VAL A 64 0.59 -10.29 -13.44
CA VAL A 64 -0.58 -9.45 -13.12
C VAL A 64 -1.58 -10.34 -12.40
N LEU A 65 -1.86 -10.07 -11.13
CA LEU A 65 -2.86 -10.76 -10.33
C LEU A 65 -4.04 -9.82 -10.11
N LYS A 66 -5.15 -10.11 -10.78
CA LYS A 66 -6.29 -9.21 -10.87
C LYS A 66 -7.56 -9.90 -10.40
N GLY A 67 -8.32 -9.28 -9.50
CA GLY A 67 -9.66 -9.72 -9.14
C GLY A 67 -10.76 -8.97 -9.86
N SER A 68 -11.98 -9.13 -9.35
CA SER A 68 -13.21 -8.50 -9.83
C SER A 68 -13.74 -7.45 -8.84
N GLY A 69 -12.82 -6.69 -8.25
CA GLY A 69 -13.10 -5.64 -7.28
C GLY A 69 -13.39 -6.20 -5.88
N ASP A 70 -14.29 -5.53 -5.16
CA ASP A 70 -14.63 -5.90 -3.78
C ASP A 70 -15.25 -7.30 -3.68
N SER A 71 -15.78 -7.84 -4.77
CA SER A 71 -16.34 -9.20 -4.79
C SER A 71 -15.31 -10.32 -4.76
N THR A 72 -14.02 -10.02 -4.99
CA THR A 72 -12.93 -11.01 -4.93
C THR A 72 -12.15 -10.87 -3.63
N VAL A 73 -12.36 -11.78 -2.70
CA VAL A 73 -11.81 -11.70 -1.33
C VAL A 73 -10.68 -12.70 -1.16
N ILE A 74 -9.49 -12.24 -0.77
CA ILE A 74 -8.43 -13.07 -0.19
C ILE A 74 -8.66 -13.13 1.31
N TYR A 75 -8.94 -14.33 1.82
CA TYR A 75 -9.24 -14.58 3.23
C TYR A 75 -8.18 -15.47 3.89
N ALA A 76 -7.69 -15.06 5.05
CA ALA A 76 -6.71 -15.81 5.84
C ALA A 76 -7.08 -15.83 7.34
N SER A 77 -6.89 -16.98 8.00
CA SER A 77 -7.02 -17.10 9.45
C SER A 77 -5.72 -16.74 10.19
N GLY A 78 -5.77 -16.58 11.52
CA GLY A 78 -4.60 -16.17 12.32
C GLY A 78 -3.40 -17.12 12.30
N SER A 79 -3.63 -18.38 11.92
CA SER A 79 -2.61 -19.42 11.71
C SER A 79 -1.91 -19.33 10.34
N VAL A 80 -2.43 -18.54 9.41
CA VAL A 80 -1.95 -18.48 8.02
C VAL A 80 -0.87 -17.42 7.89
N CYS A 81 0.22 -17.75 7.19
CA CYS A 81 1.33 -16.84 6.92
C CYS A 81 1.97 -16.25 8.20
N ASN A 82 2.13 -17.08 9.24
CA ASN A 82 2.56 -16.67 10.58
C ASN A 82 4.08 -16.84 10.84
N SER A 83 4.90 -16.97 9.79
CA SER A 83 6.34 -17.17 9.88
C SER A 83 7.09 -16.30 8.86
N GLU A 84 8.40 -16.14 9.04
CA GLU A 84 9.25 -15.43 8.07
C GLU A 84 9.31 -16.13 6.70
N SER A 85 9.19 -17.46 6.67
CA SER A 85 9.14 -18.25 5.44
C SER A 85 7.82 -18.14 4.68
N SER A 86 6.77 -17.60 5.33
CA SER A 86 5.47 -17.33 4.73
C SER A 86 4.95 -16.00 5.26
N PRO A 87 5.54 -14.86 4.85
CA PRO A 87 5.40 -13.62 5.60
C PRO A 87 4.14 -12.81 5.23
N ALA A 88 3.39 -13.24 4.22
CA ALA A 88 2.24 -12.50 3.72
C ALA A 88 1.27 -13.36 2.92
N TYR A 89 0.02 -12.88 2.77
CA TYR A 89 -1.01 -13.55 1.97
C TYR A 89 -0.65 -13.52 0.49
N ILE A 90 -0.17 -12.37 0.01
CA ILE A 90 0.49 -12.24 -1.30
C ILE A 90 1.94 -11.83 -1.06
N TYR A 91 2.87 -12.62 -1.60
CA TYR A 91 4.29 -12.43 -1.37
C TYR A 91 5.08 -12.36 -2.67
N GLY A 92 5.91 -11.32 -2.82
CA GLY A 92 6.90 -11.18 -3.88
C GLY A 92 8.30 -11.01 -3.31
N TYR A 93 9.26 -11.82 -3.79
CA TYR A 93 10.67 -11.74 -3.40
C TYR A 93 11.57 -11.81 -4.61
N ASN A 94 12.45 -10.81 -4.79
CA ASN A 94 13.37 -10.73 -5.93
C ASN A 94 12.65 -10.83 -7.30
N VAL A 95 11.46 -10.23 -7.42
CA VAL A 95 10.66 -10.23 -8.65
C VAL A 95 10.54 -8.83 -9.25
N LYS A 96 10.16 -8.75 -10.53
CA LYS A 96 10.05 -7.48 -11.26
C LYS A 96 8.72 -7.39 -12.00
N ASN A 97 8.25 -6.16 -12.21
CA ASN A 97 7.09 -5.85 -13.05
C ASN A 97 5.84 -6.65 -12.64
N VAL A 98 5.42 -6.50 -11.39
CA VAL A 98 4.22 -7.17 -10.86
C VAL A 98 3.07 -6.19 -10.67
N GLU A 99 1.85 -6.66 -10.86
CA GLU A 99 0.63 -5.89 -10.60
C GLU A 99 -0.32 -6.70 -9.74
N ILE A 100 -0.89 -6.07 -8.72
CA ILE A 100 -1.91 -6.63 -7.84
C ILE A 100 -3.07 -5.65 -7.84
N SER A 101 -4.25 -6.07 -8.32
CA SER A 101 -5.35 -5.12 -8.46
C SER A 101 -6.75 -5.70 -8.33
N SER A 102 -7.71 -4.83 -7.98
CA SER A 102 -9.14 -5.16 -7.93
C SER A 102 -9.46 -6.32 -6.97
N LEU A 103 -8.95 -6.24 -5.73
CA LEU A 103 -9.09 -7.27 -4.70
C LEU A 103 -9.62 -6.69 -3.39
N GLN A 104 -10.15 -7.56 -2.54
CA GLN A 104 -10.41 -7.29 -1.13
C GLN A 104 -9.60 -8.24 -0.23
N PHE A 105 -9.11 -7.73 0.89
CA PHE A 105 -8.48 -8.52 1.95
C PHE A 105 -9.34 -8.57 3.20
N GLN A 106 -9.52 -9.78 3.73
CA GLN A 106 -10.22 -10.04 4.99
C GLN A 106 -9.42 -11.04 5.83
N SER A 107 -9.59 -10.97 7.15
CA SER A 107 -8.97 -11.92 8.07
C SER A 107 -9.92 -12.34 9.20
N SER A 108 -9.52 -13.32 9.99
CA SER A 108 -10.24 -13.70 11.22
C SER A 108 -9.90 -12.85 12.44
N ALA A 109 -9.08 -11.80 12.32
CA ALA A 109 -8.75 -10.92 13.42
C ALA A 109 -10.01 -10.19 13.93
N ARG A 110 -10.11 -10.03 15.25
CA ARG A 110 -11.29 -9.49 15.95
C ARG A 110 -11.02 -8.14 16.59
N GLY A 111 -9.77 -7.71 16.63
CA GLY A 111 -9.33 -6.59 17.44
C GLY A 111 -7.96 -6.05 17.02
N THR A 112 -7.64 -4.85 17.51
CA THR A 112 -6.28 -4.28 17.38
C THR A 112 -5.23 -5.13 18.09
N GLY A 113 -5.62 -5.88 19.13
CA GLY A 113 -4.76 -6.86 19.82
C GLY A 113 -4.37 -8.07 18.96
N ASP A 114 -5.18 -8.42 17.96
CA ASP A 114 -4.86 -9.50 17.01
C ASP A 114 -3.96 -8.99 15.88
N GLY A 115 -4.04 -7.70 15.56
CA GLY A 115 -3.35 -7.00 14.46
C GLY A 115 -1.87 -6.74 14.68
N GLY A 116 -1.17 -7.64 15.38
CA GLY A 116 0.14 -7.44 15.99
C GLY A 116 1.28 -6.89 15.10
N HIS A 117 2.39 -6.57 15.77
CA HIS A 117 3.64 -6.10 15.17
C HIS A 117 4.50 -7.28 14.71
N GLY A 118 5.15 -7.21 13.55
CA GLY A 118 6.06 -8.25 13.09
C GLY A 118 6.27 -8.29 11.58
N ASP A 119 7.03 -9.28 11.11
CA ASP A 119 7.40 -9.39 9.69
C ASP A 119 6.57 -10.45 8.93
N ALA A 120 5.56 -11.03 9.58
CA ALA A 120 4.65 -12.06 9.08
C ALA A 120 3.18 -11.60 9.10
N ARG A 121 2.31 -12.29 8.36
CA ARG A 121 0.86 -12.03 8.22
C ARG A 121 0.49 -10.69 7.59
N ASN A 122 1.40 -10.08 6.84
CA ASN A 122 1.07 -8.93 6.01
C ASN A 122 0.05 -9.34 4.94
N ALA A 123 -0.87 -8.45 4.54
CA ALA A 123 -1.75 -8.78 3.41
C ALA A 123 -0.94 -8.87 2.11
N ILE A 124 -0.12 -7.85 1.83
CA ILE A 124 0.84 -7.87 0.73
C ILE A 124 2.24 -7.57 1.27
N LYS A 125 3.23 -8.40 0.92
CA LYS A 125 4.64 -8.11 1.18
C LYS A 125 5.47 -8.24 -0.08
N LEU A 126 6.22 -7.19 -0.40
CA LEU A 126 7.17 -7.14 -1.51
C LEU A 126 8.58 -6.86 -0.97
N LYS A 127 9.50 -7.79 -1.17
CA LYS A 127 10.89 -7.65 -0.72
C LYS A 127 11.83 -7.73 -1.92
N SER A 128 12.70 -6.74 -2.08
CA SER A 128 13.63 -6.65 -3.21
C SER A 128 12.92 -6.70 -4.57
N VAL A 129 11.79 -5.97 -4.69
CA VAL A 129 10.98 -5.92 -5.91
C VAL A 129 11.28 -4.64 -6.68
N THR A 130 11.31 -4.72 -8.01
CA THR A 130 11.42 -3.54 -8.88
C THR A 130 10.23 -3.45 -9.82
N GLY A 131 9.53 -2.33 -9.79
CA GLY A 131 8.37 -2.10 -10.64
C GLY A 131 7.18 -2.91 -10.13
N ALA A 132 6.41 -2.32 -9.22
CA ALA A 132 5.16 -2.91 -8.76
C ALA A 132 4.02 -1.90 -8.78
N LYS A 133 2.83 -2.38 -9.09
CA LYS A 133 1.57 -1.63 -8.97
C LYS A 133 0.63 -2.37 -8.03
N ILE A 134 0.11 -1.67 -7.04
CA ILE A 134 -0.85 -2.20 -6.07
C ILE A 134 -2.02 -1.23 -6.05
N HIS A 135 -3.17 -1.61 -6.61
CA HIS A 135 -4.24 -0.64 -6.79
C HIS A 135 -5.65 -1.19 -6.83
N ASP A 136 -6.61 -0.31 -6.54
CA ASP A 136 -8.03 -0.65 -6.48
C ASP A 136 -8.29 -1.80 -5.48
N ILE A 137 -7.66 -1.70 -4.30
CA ILE A 137 -7.74 -2.72 -3.25
C ILE A 137 -8.52 -2.20 -2.05
N LEU A 138 -9.40 -3.04 -1.51
CA LEU A 138 -10.06 -2.83 -0.22
C LEU A 138 -9.41 -3.70 0.87
N PHE A 139 -8.80 -3.06 1.87
CA PHE A 139 -8.32 -3.72 3.08
C PHE A 139 -9.36 -3.53 4.19
N LYS A 140 -10.04 -4.61 4.58
CA LYS A 140 -11.12 -4.55 5.57
C LYS A 140 -10.61 -4.46 7.00
N TYR A 141 -11.55 -4.13 7.87
CA TYR A 141 -11.32 -4.01 9.30
C TYR A 141 -10.79 -5.30 9.93
N TYR A 142 -9.80 -5.11 10.81
CA TYR A 142 -8.97 -6.10 11.48
C TYR A 142 -8.22 -7.03 10.51
N LEU A 143 -7.04 -6.57 10.07
CA LEU A 143 -6.00 -7.41 9.48
C LEU A 143 -4.89 -7.67 10.50
N TYR A 144 -4.21 -8.81 10.37
CA TYR A 144 -3.23 -9.30 11.36
C TYR A 144 -1.91 -8.51 11.44
N CYS A 145 -1.52 -7.78 10.40
CA CYS A 145 -0.27 -7.00 10.36
C CYS A 145 -0.41 -5.85 9.34
N ASP A 146 0.64 -5.48 8.62
CA ASP A 146 0.57 -4.38 7.65
C ASP A 146 -0.33 -4.74 6.45
N GLY A 147 -1.04 -3.74 5.92
CA GLY A 147 -1.80 -3.89 4.68
C GLY A 147 -0.86 -4.13 3.49
N VAL A 148 0.10 -3.24 3.31
CA VAL A 148 1.16 -3.37 2.29
C VAL A 148 2.51 -3.09 2.91
N ARG A 149 3.43 -4.06 2.88
CA ARG A 149 4.82 -3.89 3.32
C ARG A 149 5.77 -4.06 2.16
N CYS A 150 6.53 -3.03 1.85
CA CYS A 150 7.59 -3.07 0.84
C CYS A 150 8.95 -2.88 1.51
N SER A 151 9.92 -3.73 1.18
CA SER A 151 11.26 -3.70 1.78
C SER A 151 12.34 -3.74 0.71
N SER A 152 13.32 -2.83 0.78
CA SER A 152 14.45 -2.76 -0.17
C SER A 152 14.01 -2.79 -1.64
N SER A 153 12.89 -2.13 -1.95
CA SER A 153 12.22 -2.21 -3.25
C SER A 153 12.24 -0.87 -3.98
N SER A 154 12.00 -0.87 -5.29
CA SER A 154 12.03 0.35 -6.11
C SER A 154 10.91 0.42 -7.13
N ASN A 155 10.52 1.64 -7.50
CA ASN A 155 9.46 1.90 -8.48
C ASN A 155 8.12 1.25 -8.08
N ILE A 156 7.74 1.39 -6.81
CA ILE A 156 6.49 0.86 -6.25
C ILE A 156 5.42 1.93 -6.29
N ASN A 157 4.25 1.62 -6.84
CA ASN A 157 3.10 2.51 -6.89
C ASN A 157 1.92 1.86 -6.17
N ILE A 158 1.45 2.49 -5.10
CA ILE A 158 0.29 2.07 -4.32
C ILE A 158 -0.79 3.13 -4.46
N TYR A 159 -1.94 2.79 -5.05
CA TYR A 159 -2.95 3.81 -5.35
C TYR A 159 -4.39 3.32 -5.44
N ASN A 160 -5.35 4.23 -5.32
CA ASN A 160 -6.78 3.91 -5.35
C ASN A 160 -7.18 2.83 -4.31
N CYS A 161 -6.49 2.77 -3.17
CA CYS A 161 -6.79 1.78 -2.13
C CYS A 161 -7.69 2.38 -1.05
N ARG A 162 -8.63 1.59 -0.55
CA ARG A 162 -9.38 1.86 0.69
C ARG A 162 -8.76 1.00 1.78
N ILE A 163 -8.05 1.62 2.70
CA ILE A 163 -7.18 0.97 3.66
C ILE A 163 -7.72 1.22 5.06
N GLN A 164 -8.23 0.17 5.69
CA GLN A 164 -8.41 0.16 7.14
C GLN A 164 -7.18 -0.53 7.72
N SER A 165 -6.26 0.26 8.26
CA SER A 165 -4.92 -0.23 8.60
C SER A 165 -5.01 -1.42 9.55
N GLY A 166 -4.20 -2.45 9.33
CA GLY A 166 -3.87 -3.41 10.39
C GLY A 166 -2.91 -2.75 11.37
N HIS A 167 -1.67 -3.24 11.46
CA HIS A 167 -0.59 -2.52 12.13
C HIS A 167 -0.30 -1.20 11.39
N ASP A 168 0.38 -1.27 10.25
CA ASP A 168 0.49 -0.15 9.31
C ASP A 168 -0.47 -0.33 8.12
N GLY A 169 -1.01 0.77 7.58
CA GLY A 169 -1.73 0.72 6.31
C GLY A 169 -0.79 0.38 5.16
N VAL A 170 0.27 1.17 5.04
CA VAL A 170 1.39 0.98 4.11
C VAL A 170 2.70 1.16 4.87
N CYS A 171 3.66 0.27 4.67
CA CYS A 171 5.02 0.41 5.18
C CYS A 171 6.01 0.35 4.01
N LEU A 172 6.74 1.44 3.80
CA LEU A 172 7.88 1.51 2.89
C LEU A 172 9.15 1.49 3.72
N TYR A 173 9.91 0.40 3.63
CA TYR A 173 11.17 0.19 4.33
C TYR A 173 12.32 0.15 3.32
N ARG A 174 13.23 1.13 3.37
CA ARG A 174 14.38 1.25 2.46
C ARG A 174 13.98 1.20 0.98
N CYS A 175 12.84 1.79 0.64
CA CYS A 175 12.34 1.83 -0.72
C CYS A 175 12.80 3.10 -1.46
N VAL A 176 12.86 3.02 -2.80
CA VAL A 176 13.34 4.12 -3.64
C VAL A 176 12.38 4.40 -4.80
N ASN A 177 12.24 5.67 -5.21
CA ASN A 177 11.46 6.07 -6.39
C ASN A 177 10.01 5.55 -6.36
N SER A 178 9.31 5.71 -5.25
CA SER A 178 8.02 5.04 -5.02
C SER A 178 6.94 6.02 -4.58
N LYS A 179 5.68 5.67 -4.84
CA LYS A 179 4.53 6.57 -4.68
C LYS A 179 3.38 5.91 -3.93
N VAL A 180 2.71 6.68 -3.07
CA VAL A 180 1.46 6.31 -2.41
C VAL A 180 0.44 7.41 -2.67
N TYR A 181 -0.64 7.14 -3.41
CA TYR A 181 -1.55 8.20 -3.83
C TYR A 181 -2.99 7.80 -4.06
N ASN A 182 -3.91 8.76 -3.92
CA ASN A 182 -5.34 8.51 -4.11
C ASN A 182 -5.90 7.39 -3.21
N CYS A 183 -5.33 7.20 -2.01
CA CYS A 183 -5.80 6.22 -1.04
C CYS A 183 -6.67 6.87 0.04
N ASP A 184 -7.70 6.15 0.48
CA ASP A 184 -8.48 6.46 1.67
C ASP A 184 -8.01 5.59 2.82
N VAL A 185 -7.39 6.18 3.84
CA VAL A 185 -6.65 5.47 4.89
C VAL A 185 -7.25 5.79 6.25
N GLN A 186 -7.97 4.82 6.81
CA GLN A 186 -8.39 4.85 8.19
C GLN A 186 -7.31 4.22 9.08
N VAL A 187 -6.67 5.03 9.91
CA VAL A 187 -5.66 4.61 10.88
C VAL A 187 -6.35 3.93 12.07
N ARG A 188 -5.91 2.73 12.43
CA ARG A 188 -6.51 1.90 13.49
C ARG A 188 -5.52 1.50 14.59
N THR A 189 -4.41 0.84 14.24
CA THR A 189 -3.51 0.24 15.25
C THR A 189 -2.23 1.04 15.42
N ASN A 190 -1.47 1.29 14.34
CA ASN A 190 -0.23 2.07 14.40
C ASN A 190 -0.23 3.25 13.43
N THR A 191 0.19 3.10 12.18
CA THR A 191 0.26 4.25 11.25
C THR A 191 -0.51 4.04 9.95
N GLY A 192 -0.93 5.14 9.33
CA GLY A 192 -1.49 5.11 7.98
C GLY A 192 -0.44 4.74 6.95
N THR A 193 0.69 5.46 6.95
CA THR A 193 1.84 5.16 6.09
C THR A 193 3.16 5.39 6.82
N ARG A 194 3.99 4.34 6.89
CA ARG A 194 5.37 4.41 7.37
C ARG A 194 6.35 4.58 6.21
N ILE A 195 7.31 5.47 6.41
CA ILE A 195 8.42 5.74 5.50
C ILE A 195 9.71 5.61 6.33
N ASP A 196 10.38 4.48 6.21
CA ASP A 196 11.59 4.16 6.97
C ASP A 196 12.77 4.04 6.02
N GLY A 197 13.76 4.93 6.14
CA GLY A 197 15.03 4.83 5.40
C GLY A 197 14.89 4.94 3.88
N CYS A 198 13.84 5.60 3.40
CA CYS A 198 13.50 5.66 1.96
C CYS A 198 14.10 6.88 1.25
N SER A 199 14.14 6.82 -0.08
CA SER A 199 14.51 7.96 -0.92
C SER A 199 13.61 8.16 -2.15
N ASN A 200 13.45 9.41 -2.59
CA ASN A 200 12.61 9.77 -3.74
C ASN A 200 11.19 9.21 -3.62
N ILE A 201 10.50 9.55 -2.52
CA ILE A 201 9.14 9.07 -2.24
C ILE A 201 8.15 10.21 -2.46
N GLU A 202 7.01 9.91 -3.08
CA GLU A 202 5.92 10.87 -3.29
C GLU A 202 4.62 10.35 -2.67
N ILE A 203 4.06 11.10 -1.72
CA ILE A 203 2.80 10.77 -1.05
C ILE A 203 1.80 11.90 -1.28
N TYR A 204 0.76 11.63 -2.07
CA TYR A 204 -0.14 12.70 -2.49
C TYR A 204 -1.57 12.29 -2.76
N ARG A 205 -2.50 13.24 -2.60
CA ARG A 205 -3.94 13.01 -2.81
C ARG A 205 -4.48 11.83 -1.99
N ASN A 206 -3.96 11.59 -0.81
CA ASN A 206 -4.51 10.61 0.11
C ASN A 206 -5.37 11.31 1.17
N THR A 207 -6.39 10.61 1.65
CA THR A 207 -7.18 11.04 2.81
C THR A 207 -6.84 10.13 3.96
N TYR A 208 -6.26 10.68 5.03
CA TYR A 208 -5.95 9.99 6.26
C TYR A 208 -6.87 10.47 7.37
N TYR A 209 -7.46 9.54 8.12
CA TYR A 209 -8.34 9.83 9.23
C TYR A 209 -8.30 8.68 10.25
N GLY A 210 -8.89 8.89 11.42
CA GLY A 210 -9.07 7.82 12.39
C GLY A 210 -9.92 8.28 13.56
N THR A 211 -10.25 7.33 14.43
CA THR A 211 -11.09 7.58 15.60
C THR A 211 -10.24 8.06 16.78
N TYR A 212 -10.89 8.58 17.82
CA TYR A 212 -10.19 8.90 19.06
C TYR A 212 -9.51 7.66 19.65
N GLY A 213 -8.24 7.78 20.02
CA GLY A 213 -7.47 6.70 20.65
C GLY A 213 -7.03 5.57 19.70
N SER A 214 -7.32 5.66 18.39
CA SER A 214 -6.81 4.70 17.42
C SER A 214 -5.49 5.15 16.84
N GLY A 215 -4.56 4.21 16.63
CA GLY A 215 -3.29 4.50 15.96
C GLY A 215 -2.34 5.39 16.74
N TRP A 216 -1.11 5.45 16.24
CA TRP A 216 -0.08 6.37 16.65
C TRP A 216 -0.11 7.67 15.81
N CYS A 217 0.09 7.60 14.49
CA CYS A 217 0.06 8.78 13.60
C CYS A 217 -0.50 8.45 12.20
N MET A 218 -0.67 9.45 11.32
CA MET A 218 -1.05 9.18 9.93
C MET A 218 0.15 8.83 9.07
N LEU A 219 1.23 9.59 9.21
CA LEU A 219 2.48 9.43 8.49
C LEU A 219 3.63 9.30 9.48
N GLU A 220 4.33 8.18 9.44
CA GLU A 220 5.52 7.93 10.25
C GLU A 220 6.76 8.11 9.39
N ALA A 221 7.64 9.02 9.81
CA ALA A 221 8.96 9.22 9.23
C ALA A 221 10.00 8.54 10.11
N GLU A 222 10.77 7.60 9.57
CA GLU A 222 11.75 6.82 10.33
C GLU A 222 13.09 6.74 9.60
N SER A 223 14.17 6.67 10.38
CA SER A 223 15.55 6.62 9.89
C SER A 223 15.92 7.79 8.95
N LYS A 224 16.98 7.63 8.15
CA LYS A 224 17.45 8.65 7.21
C LYS A 224 16.60 8.66 5.94
N LEU A 225 15.92 9.77 5.71
CA LEU A 225 15.11 10.01 4.51
C LEU A 225 15.83 10.96 3.54
N SER A 226 15.59 10.78 2.24
CA SER A 226 16.15 11.67 1.21
C SER A 226 15.13 11.96 0.13
N ASN A 227 14.79 13.23 -0.07
CA ASN A 227 13.85 13.65 -1.12
C ASN A 227 12.48 12.95 -0.99
N VAL A 228 11.89 13.02 0.21
CA VAL A 228 10.50 12.60 0.42
C VAL A 228 9.58 13.80 0.28
N ASN A 229 8.52 13.67 -0.53
CA ASN A 229 7.57 14.73 -0.79
C ASN A 229 6.15 14.33 -0.41
N VAL A 230 5.50 15.10 0.47
CA VAL A 230 4.15 14.85 1.00
C VAL A 230 3.27 16.06 0.71
N HIS A 231 2.31 15.92 -0.21
CA HIS A 231 1.51 17.05 -0.66
C HIS A 231 0.10 16.71 -1.13
N ASN A 232 -0.79 17.69 -1.13
CA ASN A 232 -2.19 17.57 -1.55
C ASN A 232 -2.96 16.45 -0.82
N ASN A 233 -2.58 16.14 0.42
CA ASN A 233 -3.31 15.16 1.24
C ASN A 233 -4.33 15.87 2.16
N ILE A 234 -5.34 15.12 2.58
CA ILE A 234 -6.20 15.47 3.71
C ILE A 234 -5.73 14.64 4.91
N LEU A 235 -5.39 15.31 6.00
CA LEU A 235 -4.79 14.73 7.21
C LEU A 235 -5.69 15.06 8.40
N GLY A 236 -6.75 14.27 8.58
CA GLY A 236 -7.67 14.33 9.72
C GLY A 236 -9.15 14.30 9.32
N PRO A 237 -10.08 14.27 10.30
CA PRO A 237 -9.83 14.35 11.74
C PRO A 237 -9.17 13.08 12.30
N TYR A 238 -8.31 13.25 13.30
CA TYR A 238 -7.59 12.16 13.96
C TYR A 238 -7.10 12.61 15.32
N ARG A 239 -7.16 11.72 16.30
CA ARG A 239 -6.57 11.92 17.63
C ARG A 239 -5.97 10.60 18.08
N GLY A 240 -4.79 10.29 17.54
CA GLY A 240 -4.02 9.11 17.90
C GLY A 240 -3.50 9.14 19.34
N SER A 241 -2.96 8.01 19.77
CA SER A 241 -2.45 7.76 21.12
C SER A 241 -1.27 8.67 21.52
N SER A 242 -0.58 9.30 20.57
CA SER A 242 0.64 10.11 20.80
C SER A 242 0.45 11.63 20.68
N GLY A 243 -0.77 12.14 20.86
CA GLY A 243 -0.99 13.59 20.87
C GLY A 243 -1.23 14.22 19.49
N SER A 244 -1.82 13.45 18.57
CA SER A 244 -2.39 13.93 17.29
C SER A 244 -1.36 14.40 16.25
N TYR A 245 -0.36 13.57 15.95
CA TYR A 245 0.55 13.82 14.82
C TYR A 245 -0.07 13.43 13.48
N ALA A 246 -0.05 14.36 12.52
CA ALA A 246 -0.24 14.04 11.11
C ALA A 246 1.05 13.44 10.54
N VAL A 247 2.21 14.02 10.88
CA VAL A 247 3.53 13.47 10.55
C VAL A 247 4.33 13.36 11.83
N ALA A 248 4.78 12.16 12.20
CA ALA A 248 5.56 11.90 13.40
C ALA A 248 6.96 11.38 13.06
N PRO A 249 8.03 11.89 13.71
CA PRO A 249 9.37 11.32 13.60
C PRO A 249 9.58 10.13 14.55
N VAL A 250 10.27 9.09 14.07
CA VAL A 250 10.93 8.03 14.86
C VAL A 250 12.39 8.00 14.45
N HIS A 251 13.28 8.59 15.25
CA HIS A 251 14.71 8.69 14.91
C HIS A 251 15.00 9.26 13.50
N ALA A 252 14.07 10.07 12.98
CA ALA A 252 14.09 10.55 11.61
C ALA A 252 15.21 11.57 11.40
N SER A 253 15.87 11.50 10.24
CA SER A 253 16.87 12.47 9.80
C SER A 253 16.84 12.64 8.28
N GLY A 254 17.55 13.65 7.76
CA GLY A 254 17.62 13.90 6.31
C GLY A 254 16.54 14.87 5.81
N SER A 255 15.97 14.62 4.63
CA SER A 255 15.07 15.57 3.96
C SER A 255 13.68 15.00 3.64
N MET A 256 12.66 15.73 4.12
CA MET A 256 11.25 15.56 3.77
C MET A 256 10.61 16.94 3.59
N SER A 257 9.81 17.10 2.55
CA SER A 257 8.96 18.28 2.35
C SER A 257 7.51 17.90 2.60
N VAL A 258 6.84 18.63 3.48
CA VAL A 258 5.42 18.46 3.81
C VAL A 258 4.70 19.75 3.48
N HIS A 259 4.06 19.80 2.31
CA HIS A 259 3.51 21.05 1.79
C HIS A 259 2.18 20.89 1.09
N ASP A 260 1.39 21.96 1.03
CA ASP A 260 0.08 21.97 0.36
C ASP A 260 -0.81 20.81 0.82
N ASN A 261 -0.88 20.55 2.13
CA ASN A 261 -1.83 19.59 2.72
C ASN A 261 -2.92 20.30 3.53
N VAL A 262 -4.04 19.62 3.77
CA VAL A 262 -5.11 20.08 4.66
C VAL A 262 -5.06 19.28 5.95
N LEU A 263 -4.76 19.93 7.08
CA LEU A 263 -4.69 19.26 8.38
C LEU A 263 -5.95 19.58 9.20
N ILE A 264 -6.84 18.60 9.31
CA ILE A 264 -8.11 18.75 10.03
C ILE A 264 -7.93 18.40 11.50
N GLY A 265 -8.31 19.30 12.41
CA GLY A 265 -8.28 19.08 13.85
C GLY A 265 -7.01 19.57 14.54
N GLY A 266 -6.16 20.32 13.84
CA GLY A 266 -4.94 20.90 14.41
C GLY A 266 -3.80 19.90 14.60
N ASN A 267 -3.79 18.82 13.80
CA ASN A 267 -2.71 17.83 13.83
C ASN A 267 -1.34 18.45 13.58
N LYS A 268 -0.30 17.87 14.18
CA LYS A 268 1.08 18.40 14.12
C LYS A 268 1.91 17.75 13.00
N ILE A 269 2.83 18.53 12.43
CA ILE A 269 3.92 18.05 11.56
C ILE A 269 5.19 18.09 12.40
N GLY A 270 5.67 16.93 12.84
CA GLY A 270 6.86 16.79 13.67
C GLY A 270 8.17 16.60 12.90
N PHE A 271 8.11 16.39 11.58
CA PHE A 271 9.29 16.19 10.73
C PHE A 271 9.09 16.74 9.32
N GLY A 272 10.19 17.20 8.72
CA GLY A 272 10.21 17.79 7.39
C GLY A 272 9.87 19.28 7.37
N SER A 273 10.11 19.94 6.24
CA SER A 273 9.76 21.35 6.06
C SER A 273 8.25 21.50 5.89
N ALA A 274 7.60 22.30 6.73
CA ALA A 274 6.17 22.59 6.65
C ALA A 274 5.93 23.90 5.87
N LYS A 275 5.35 23.81 4.67
CA LYS A 275 5.07 25.00 3.82
C LYS A 275 3.66 24.93 3.22
N ASN A 276 2.95 26.07 3.16
CA ASN A 276 1.63 26.17 2.49
C ASN A 276 0.55 25.16 2.95
N ASN A 277 0.70 24.56 4.14
CA ASN A 277 -0.32 23.67 4.67
C ASN A 277 -1.50 24.48 5.22
N ILE A 278 -2.72 24.04 4.90
CA ILE A 278 -3.96 24.60 5.45
C ILE A 278 -4.23 23.93 6.79
N ILE A 279 -3.93 24.62 7.87
CA ILE A 279 -4.05 24.08 9.23
C ILE A 279 -5.40 24.42 9.84
N ASN A 280 -6.10 23.40 10.31
CA ASN A 280 -7.37 23.48 11.03
C ASN A 280 -8.44 24.39 10.37
N PRO A 281 -8.71 24.28 9.06
CA PRO A 281 -9.66 25.16 8.36
C PRO A 281 -11.08 25.02 8.93
N SER A 282 -11.93 26.05 8.81
CA SER A 282 -13.33 25.96 9.22
C SER A 282 -14.09 24.84 8.49
N GLN A 283 -13.80 24.67 7.20
CA GLN A 283 -14.37 23.60 6.38
C GLN A 283 -13.68 22.27 6.63
N LYS A 284 -14.44 21.28 7.11
CA LYS A 284 -13.93 19.95 7.52
C LYS A 284 -14.33 18.81 6.59
N SER A 285 -15.24 19.04 5.65
CA SER A 285 -15.69 18.00 4.73
C SER A 285 -14.58 17.58 3.78
N ALA A 286 -14.30 16.28 3.70
CA ALA A 286 -13.31 15.75 2.77
C ALA A 286 -13.72 15.99 1.30
N SER A 287 -15.03 15.92 0.99
CA SER A 287 -15.55 16.15 -0.37
C SER A 287 -15.33 17.57 -0.88
N TYR A 288 -15.40 18.56 0.01
CA TYR A 288 -15.09 19.96 -0.32
C TYR A 288 -13.63 20.14 -0.76
N TRP A 289 -12.71 19.48 -0.07
CA TRP A 289 -11.27 19.55 -0.32
C TRP A 289 -10.88 18.71 -1.54
N PHE A 290 -11.56 17.60 -1.78
CA PHE A 290 -11.43 16.82 -3.01
C PHE A 290 -11.72 17.65 -4.26
N GLY A 291 -12.79 18.44 -4.27
CA GLY A 291 -13.09 19.38 -5.35
C GLY A 291 -12.01 20.46 -5.60
N ARG A 292 -11.01 20.58 -4.71
CA ARG A 292 -9.88 21.52 -4.79
C ARG A 292 -8.53 20.82 -5.01
N GLY A 293 -8.55 19.53 -5.31
CA GLY A 293 -7.36 18.75 -5.62
C GLY A 293 -6.65 18.14 -4.40
N TYR A 294 -7.31 18.06 -3.24
CA TYR A 294 -6.76 17.44 -2.04
C TYR A 294 -7.44 16.11 -1.72
N GLY A 295 -6.70 15.16 -1.15
CA GLY A 295 -7.28 13.91 -0.68
C GLY A 295 -7.73 12.98 -1.80
N SER A 296 -8.33 11.87 -1.39
CA SER A 296 -8.66 10.75 -2.27
C SER A 296 -10.00 10.94 -2.98
N SER A 297 -10.14 10.31 -4.16
CA SER A 297 -11.38 10.23 -4.93
C SER A 297 -12.51 9.44 -4.26
N PHE A 298 -12.22 8.74 -3.17
CA PHE A 298 -13.21 8.08 -2.32
C PHE A 298 -13.85 9.04 -1.30
N SER A 299 -13.29 10.23 -1.12
CA SER A 299 -13.75 11.24 -0.17
C SER A 299 -15.02 11.98 -0.64
N LYS A 300 -15.83 11.38 -1.52
CA LYS A 300 -17.05 11.96 -2.08
C LYS A 300 -18.18 11.99 -1.07
#